data_AF-A0AAN8JRN5-F1
#
_entry.id   AF-A0AAN8JRN5-F1
#
_cell.length_a   1.000
_cell.length_b   1.000
_cell.length_c   1.000
_cell.angle_alpha   90.00
_cell.angle_beta   90.00
_cell.angle_gamma   90.00
#
_symmetry.space_group_name_H-M   'P 1'
#
loop_
_entity.id
_entity.type
_entity.pdbx_description
1 polymer ?
#
loop_
_entity_poly.entity_id
_entity_poly.type
_entity_poly.pdbx_seq_one_letter_code
_entity_poly.pdbx_strand_id
1 'polypeptide(L)'
;MAGFRDREKQHFPLESSQAVVDLFIDQLENSDGPNLALLSIVIGAVENKLTVNRNVSATTDRSRILEPIFPVIELSMVEALYTKFVTDVKSGVDMSLYRKDIATRELVKRVSDIIWSRLTRSYYKDKAHLQSLYSYLTGNKLDCFGVAFAVVAAFQVLGYNDVHLALSEDHAWVVFGENGSETAEVTWHGKGNEDKRGQPVGLEVTEKSWLYLCGQAVICTREMEVSAMVSGINPSITVTLDSSEMGNLQQDLLWALYDKQHLKK
;
A
#
# COMPACT_ATOMS: atom_id res chain seq x y z
N MET A 1 14.94 10.19 3.39
CA MET A 1 14.60 8.82 2.94
C MET A 1 13.74 8.19 4.03
N ALA A 2 12.59 7.64 3.66
CA ALA A 2 11.76 6.87 4.59
C ALA A 2 12.58 5.65 5.06
N GLY A 3 12.80 5.54 6.36
CA GLY A 3 13.53 4.44 6.97
C GLY A 3 12.73 3.91 8.15
N PHE A 4 12.98 2.66 8.53
CA PHE A 4 12.41 2.10 9.75
C PHE A 4 13.35 2.43 10.93
N ARG A 5 13.11 3.55 11.61
CA ARG A 5 14.00 4.14 12.62
C ARG A 5 13.55 3.74 14.02
N ASP A 6 14.36 4.08 15.01
CA ASP A 6 14.10 3.70 16.40
C ASP A 6 12.79 4.29 16.95
N ARG A 7 12.37 5.45 16.46
CA ARG A 7 11.06 6.06 16.80
C ARG A 7 9.91 5.11 16.44
N GLU A 8 9.85 4.64 15.20
CA GLU A 8 8.78 3.73 14.78
C GLU A 8 8.85 2.38 15.51
N LYS A 9 10.06 1.90 15.82
CA LYS A 9 10.27 0.64 16.54
C LYS A 9 9.72 0.67 17.97
N GLN A 10 9.64 1.84 18.61
CA GLN A 10 9.10 1.99 19.97
C GLN A 10 7.59 1.70 20.07
N HIS A 11 6.86 1.76 18.96
CA HIS A 11 5.44 1.39 18.94
C HIS A 11 5.22 -0.12 19.06
N PHE A 12 6.26 -0.94 18.85
CA PHE A 12 6.12 -2.39 18.84
C PHE A 12 6.41 -3.01 20.21
N PRO A 13 5.74 -4.13 20.55
CA PRO A 13 4.74 -4.84 19.74
C PRO A 13 3.40 -4.09 19.66
N LEU A 14 2.69 -4.23 18.53
CA LEU A 14 1.35 -3.65 18.38
C LEU A 14 0.33 -4.67 18.91
N GLU A 15 -0.29 -4.36 20.04
CA GLU A 15 -1.18 -5.28 20.78
C GLU A 15 -2.65 -4.84 20.78
N SER A 16 -2.97 -3.70 20.16
CA SER A 16 -4.34 -3.19 20.07
C SER A 16 -4.56 -2.36 18.80
N SER A 17 -5.83 -2.15 18.43
CA SER A 17 -6.20 -1.21 17.36
C SER A 17 -5.66 0.19 17.63
N GLN A 18 -5.73 0.65 18.89
CA GLN A 18 -5.21 1.97 19.27
C GLN A 18 -3.70 2.07 19.04
N ALA A 19 -2.93 1.04 19.36
CA ALA A 19 -1.48 1.03 19.10
C ALA A 19 -1.16 1.17 17.60
N VAL A 20 -1.99 0.58 16.72
CA VAL A 20 -1.87 0.77 15.26
C VAL A 20 -2.23 2.20 14.88
N VAL A 21 -3.33 2.75 15.40
CA VAL A 21 -3.72 4.15 15.15
C VAL A 21 -2.63 5.12 15.60
N ASP A 22 -2.03 4.91 16.77
CA ASP A 22 -0.95 5.73 17.32
C ASP A 22 0.28 5.72 16.39
N LEU A 23 0.64 4.55 15.85
CA LEU A 23 1.71 4.44 14.84
C LEU A 23 1.38 5.23 13.57
N PHE A 24 0.14 5.19 13.09
CA PHE A 24 -0.28 5.94 11.91
C PHE A 24 -0.25 7.46 12.17
N ILE A 25 -0.76 7.90 13.33
CA ILE A 25 -0.72 9.32 13.72
C ILE A 25 0.73 9.80 13.82
N ASP A 26 1.61 9.03 14.46
CA ASP A 26 3.04 9.34 14.57
C ASP A 26 3.70 9.54 13.19
N GLN A 27 3.37 8.67 12.23
CA GLN A 27 3.86 8.76 10.85
C GLN A 27 3.29 9.93 10.05
N LEU A 28 2.02 10.29 10.28
CA LEU A 28 1.38 11.44 9.63
C LEU A 28 1.87 12.78 10.19
N GLU A 29 2.35 12.81 11.43
CA GLU A 29 2.91 14.02 12.06
C GLU A 29 4.42 14.18 11.82
N ASN A 30 5.07 13.17 11.21
CA ASN A 30 6.49 13.19 10.95
C ASN A 30 6.84 14.16 9.80
N SER A 31 7.88 14.99 10.00
CA SER A 31 8.37 15.94 8.99
C SER A 31 8.92 15.27 7.72
N ASP A 32 9.37 14.02 7.83
CA ASP A 32 9.92 13.27 6.70
C ASP A 32 8.84 12.57 5.84
N GLY A 33 7.57 12.73 6.21
CA GLY A 33 6.42 12.07 5.59
C GLY A 33 6.21 10.63 6.06
N PRO A 34 5.01 10.06 5.84
CA PRO A 34 4.66 8.72 6.31
C PRO A 34 5.40 7.63 5.52
N ASN A 35 5.91 6.61 6.21
CA ASN A 35 6.56 5.46 5.57
C ASN A 35 5.54 4.46 5.02
N LEU A 36 5.27 4.53 3.72
CA LEU A 36 4.24 3.72 3.06
C LEU A 36 4.52 2.22 3.19
N ALA A 37 5.79 1.82 3.08
CA ALA A 37 6.13 0.42 3.14
C ALA A 37 5.90 -0.17 4.54
N LEU A 38 6.28 0.56 5.58
CA LEU A 38 6.02 0.17 6.97
C LEU A 38 4.51 0.04 7.23
N LEU A 39 3.75 1.09 6.93
CA LEU A 39 2.31 1.12 7.22
C LEU A 39 1.55 0.03 6.45
N SER A 40 1.91 -0.22 5.19
CA SER A 40 1.31 -1.27 4.36
C SER A 40 1.61 -2.69 4.86
N ILE A 41 2.83 -2.91 5.37
CA ILE A 41 3.20 -4.20 5.98
C ILE A 41 2.40 -4.41 7.28
N VAL A 42 2.32 -3.39 8.13
CA VAL A 42 1.58 -3.47 9.40
C VAL A 42 0.10 -3.74 9.16
N ILE A 43 -0.56 -2.95 8.32
CA ILE A 43 -2.00 -3.10 8.08
C ILE A 43 -2.33 -4.44 7.43
N GLY A 44 -1.49 -4.88 6.48
CA GLY A 44 -1.66 -6.17 5.84
C GLY A 44 -1.43 -7.35 6.78
N ALA A 45 -0.52 -7.22 7.76
CA ALA A 45 -0.32 -8.24 8.79
C ALA A 45 -1.52 -8.34 9.75
N VAL A 46 -2.06 -7.20 10.17
CA VAL A 46 -3.27 -7.13 11.01
C VAL A 46 -4.46 -7.71 10.26
N GLU A 47 -4.69 -7.27 9.02
CA GLU A 47 -5.76 -7.79 8.16
C GLU A 47 -5.63 -9.31 7.99
N ASN A 48 -4.44 -9.81 7.64
CA ASN A 48 -4.23 -11.24 7.46
C ASN A 48 -4.60 -12.06 8.70
N LYS A 49 -4.25 -11.61 9.90
CA LYS A 49 -4.58 -12.31 11.15
C LYS A 49 -6.05 -12.18 11.54
N LEU A 50 -6.68 -11.04 11.22
CA LEU A 50 -8.08 -10.78 11.55
C LEU A 50 -9.08 -11.30 10.51
N THR A 51 -8.67 -11.61 9.28
CA THR A 51 -9.59 -12.09 8.22
C THR A 51 -9.19 -13.42 7.61
N VAL A 52 -7.93 -13.59 7.21
CA VAL A 52 -7.48 -14.77 6.45
C VAL A 52 -7.13 -15.95 7.37
N ASN A 53 -6.41 -15.67 8.46
CA ASN A 53 -5.82 -16.66 9.36
C ASN A 53 -6.34 -16.47 10.79
N ARG A 54 -7.67 -16.44 10.96
CA ARG A 54 -8.30 -16.51 12.29
C ARG A 54 -8.06 -17.88 12.90
N ASN A 55 -6.86 -18.12 13.44
CA ASN A 55 -6.61 -19.22 14.36
C ASN A 55 -7.30 -18.89 15.69
N VAL A 56 -8.63 -18.95 15.70
CA VAL A 56 -9.36 -19.07 16.96
C VAL A 56 -8.95 -20.44 17.49
N SER A 57 -8.10 -20.46 18.52
CA SER A 57 -7.87 -21.66 19.31
C SER A 57 -9.23 -22.16 19.79
N ALA A 58 -9.79 -23.15 19.08
CA ALA A 58 -11.06 -23.78 19.38
C ALA A 58 -11.03 -24.59 20.70
N THR A 59 -9.92 -24.52 21.44
CA THR A 59 -9.66 -25.18 22.70
C THR A 59 -9.80 -24.28 23.93
N THR A 60 -10.11 -22.99 23.77
CA THR A 60 -10.28 -22.09 24.92
C THR A 60 -11.76 -21.91 25.23
N ASP A 61 -12.14 -22.30 26.45
CA ASP A 61 -13.49 -22.21 27.01
C ASP A 61 -14.20 -20.91 26.61
N ARG A 62 -15.28 -21.03 25.83
CA ARG A 62 -16.11 -19.90 25.34
C ARG A 62 -16.89 -19.16 26.44
N SER A 63 -16.56 -19.38 27.71
CA SER A 63 -17.31 -18.85 28.85
C SER A 63 -16.62 -17.68 29.56
N ARG A 64 -15.40 -17.26 29.18
CA ARG A 64 -14.63 -16.22 29.92
C ARG A 64 -13.86 -15.16 29.13
N ILE A 65 -13.97 -15.08 27.80
CA ILE A 65 -13.27 -14.04 27.03
C ILE A 65 -14.31 -13.22 26.27
N LEU A 66 -14.74 -12.11 26.89
CA LEU A 66 -15.73 -11.17 26.35
C LEU A 66 -15.09 -10.10 25.45
N GLU A 67 -13.76 -10.10 25.26
CA GLU A 67 -13.08 -9.19 24.36
C GLU A 67 -12.40 -9.96 23.21
N PRO A 68 -12.64 -9.59 21.94
CA PRO A 68 -11.88 -10.14 20.84
C PRO A 68 -10.39 -9.83 21.03
N ILE A 69 -9.56 -10.87 20.99
CA ILE A 69 -8.12 -10.75 21.18
C ILE A 69 -7.52 -10.14 19.90
N PHE A 70 -7.05 -8.88 19.99
CA PHE A 70 -6.30 -8.26 18.92
C PHE A 70 -4.97 -9.01 18.69
N PRO A 71 -4.57 -9.28 17.44
CA PRO A 71 -3.36 -10.03 17.18
C PRO A 71 -2.12 -9.21 17.52
N VAL A 72 -1.21 -9.80 18.28
CA VAL A 72 0.11 -9.20 18.50
C VAL A 72 0.90 -9.16 17.18
N ILE A 73 1.35 -7.97 16.80
CA ILE A 73 2.23 -7.73 15.67
C ILE A 73 3.64 -7.45 16.19
N GLU A 74 4.52 -8.42 15.99
CA GLU A 74 5.90 -8.39 16.47
C GLU A 74 6.79 -7.50 15.60
N LEU A 75 7.68 -6.75 16.25
CA LEU A 75 8.68 -5.91 15.58
C LEU A 75 9.52 -6.72 14.59
N SER A 76 9.99 -7.90 15.03
CA SER A 76 10.91 -8.74 14.25
C SER A 76 10.32 -9.18 12.91
N MET A 77 9.02 -9.48 12.88
CA MET A 77 8.31 -9.83 11.65
C MET A 77 8.24 -8.62 10.70
N VAL A 78 7.81 -7.46 11.21
CA VAL A 78 7.67 -6.25 10.40
C VAL A 78 9.03 -5.78 9.87
N GLU A 79 10.07 -5.81 10.71
CA GLU A 79 11.43 -5.43 10.34
C GLU A 79 12.03 -6.37 9.30
N ALA A 80 11.80 -7.69 9.41
CA ALA A 80 12.25 -8.65 8.42
C ALA A 80 11.58 -8.43 7.06
N LEU A 81 10.26 -8.20 7.05
CA LEU A 81 9.51 -7.93 5.82
C LEU A 81 9.93 -6.59 5.21
N TYR A 82 10.07 -5.53 6.02
CA TYR A 82 10.52 -4.22 5.57
C TYR A 82 11.93 -4.30 4.96
N THR A 83 12.86 -4.95 5.65
CA THR A 83 14.24 -5.15 5.17
C THR A 83 14.27 -5.94 3.86
N LYS A 84 13.43 -6.98 3.75
CA LYS A 84 13.28 -7.75 2.50
C LYS A 84 12.82 -6.86 1.35
N PHE A 85 11.76 -6.06 1.54
CA PHE A 85 11.27 -5.13 0.52
C PHE A 85 12.34 -4.13 0.08
N VAL A 86 13.01 -3.49 1.03
CA VAL A 86 14.08 -2.52 0.76
C VAL A 86 15.22 -3.17 -0.01
N THR A 87 15.62 -4.38 0.38
CA THR A 87 16.70 -5.12 -0.29
C THR A 87 16.32 -5.49 -1.72
N ASP A 88 15.11 -6.00 -1.92
CA ASP A 88 14.61 -6.38 -3.25
C ASP A 88 14.54 -5.17 -4.20
N VAL A 89 14.09 -4.00 -3.71
CA VAL A 89 14.03 -2.76 -4.49
C VAL A 89 15.43 -2.23 -4.80
N LYS A 90 16.29 -2.07 -3.79
CA LYS A 90 17.63 -1.47 -3.96
C LYS A 90 18.57 -2.35 -4.77
N SER A 91 18.43 -3.67 -4.72
CA SER A 91 19.23 -4.60 -5.54
C SER A 91 18.78 -4.66 -7.01
N GLY A 92 17.53 -4.29 -7.29
CA GLY A 92 16.97 -4.34 -8.65
C GLY A 92 17.31 -3.12 -9.52
N VAL A 93 17.80 -2.03 -8.92
CA VAL A 93 18.09 -0.75 -9.61
C VAL A 93 19.52 -0.30 -9.31
N ASP A 94 20.31 -0.10 -10.37
CA ASP A 94 21.58 0.62 -10.26
C ASP A 94 21.32 2.13 -10.28
N MET A 95 21.33 2.75 -9.09
CA MET A 95 21.07 4.17 -8.91
C MET A 95 22.16 5.08 -9.52
N SER A 96 23.33 4.55 -9.91
CA SER A 96 24.36 5.34 -10.59
C SER A 96 23.98 5.76 -12.02
N LEU A 97 22.98 5.06 -12.61
CA LEU A 97 22.51 5.29 -13.96
C LEU A 97 21.43 6.38 -14.07
N TYR A 98 20.93 6.89 -12.94
CA TYR A 98 19.76 7.77 -12.89
C TYR A 98 20.04 9.06 -12.11
N ARG A 99 19.30 10.13 -12.44
CA ARG A 99 19.32 11.39 -11.68
C ARG A 99 18.67 11.18 -10.32
N LYS A 100 19.24 11.75 -9.26
CA LYS A 100 18.82 11.46 -7.87
C LYS A 100 17.45 12.02 -7.47
N ASP A 101 17.02 13.13 -8.07
CA ASP A 101 15.93 13.94 -7.51
C ASP A 101 14.63 13.89 -8.33
N ILE A 102 14.70 13.44 -9.59
CA ILE A 102 13.57 13.42 -10.51
C ILE A 102 13.57 12.06 -11.21
N ALA A 103 12.49 11.32 -11.06
CA ALA A 103 12.33 10.02 -11.70
C ALA A 103 12.14 10.20 -13.21
N THR A 104 12.74 9.30 -14.00
CA THR A 104 12.47 9.22 -15.44
C THR A 104 11.53 8.06 -15.73
N ARG A 105 10.89 8.08 -16.90
CA ARG A 105 10.01 7.00 -17.35
C ARG A 105 10.70 5.65 -17.40
N GLU A 106 11.95 5.61 -17.81
CA GLU A 106 12.76 4.38 -17.86
C GLU A 106 12.95 3.80 -16.46
N LEU A 107 13.19 4.66 -15.47
CA LEU A 107 13.29 4.24 -14.07
C LEU A 107 11.94 3.75 -13.54
N VAL A 108 10.84 4.46 -13.83
CA VAL A 108 9.49 4.05 -13.43
C VAL A 108 9.13 2.68 -14.00
N LYS A 109 9.41 2.46 -15.29
CA LYS A 109 9.21 1.17 -15.92
C LYS A 109 10.08 0.09 -15.28
N ARG A 110 11.35 0.40 -14.97
CA ARG A 110 12.27 -0.54 -14.32
C ARG A 110 11.78 -0.95 -12.93
N VAL A 111 11.35 -0.01 -12.11
CA VAL A 111 10.78 -0.28 -10.77
C VAL A 111 9.49 -1.09 -10.89
N SER A 112 8.60 -0.74 -11.83
CA SER A 112 7.40 -1.54 -12.13
C SER A 112 7.75 -2.98 -12.50
N ASP A 113 8.79 -3.22 -13.32
CA ASP A 113 9.23 -4.56 -13.68
C ASP A 113 9.81 -5.35 -12.50
N ILE A 114 10.50 -4.70 -11.57
CA ILE A 114 10.98 -5.35 -10.33
C ILE A 114 9.79 -5.85 -9.51
N ILE A 115 8.80 -4.99 -9.26
CA ILE A 115 7.59 -5.39 -8.52
C ILE A 115 6.86 -6.51 -9.27
N TRP A 116 6.63 -6.33 -10.57
CA TRP A 116 5.91 -7.28 -11.42
C TRP A 116 6.55 -8.67 -11.48
N SER A 117 7.88 -8.72 -11.67
CA SER A 117 8.61 -9.98 -11.87
C SER A 117 8.57 -10.90 -10.65
N ARG A 118 8.29 -10.35 -9.47
CA ARG A 118 8.13 -11.11 -8.22
C ARG A 118 6.73 -11.67 -8.04
N LEU A 119 5.73 -11.19 -8.79
CA LEU A 119 4.37 -11.67 -8.69
C LEU A 119 4.24 -13.08 -9.25
N THR A 120 3.40 -13.89 -8.61
CA THR A 120 3.05 -15.23 -9.08
C THR A 120 2.34 -15.11 -10.44
N ARG A 121 2.75 -15.89 -11.45
CA ARG A 121 2.20 -15.77 -12.80
C ARG A 121 0.70 -16.07 -12.92
N SER A 122 0.18 -16.93 -12.04
CA SER A 122 -1.22 -17.36 -12.05
C SER A 122 -1.80 -17.32 -10.65
N TYR A 123 -2.69 -16.37 -10.42
CA TYR A 123 -3.58 -16.31 -9.26
C TYR A 123 -4.84 -15.53 -9.65
N TYR A 124 -5.89 -15.69 -8.84
CA TYR A 124 -7.11 -14.94 -9.01
C TYR A 124 -6.86 -13.49 -8.57
N LYS A 125 -6.79 -12.58 -9.53
CA LYS A 125 -6.46 -11.16 -9.31
C LYS A 125 -7.55 -10.42 -8.52
N ASP A 126 -8.79 -10.89 -8.61
CA ASP A 126 -9.95 -10.33 -7.90
C ASP A 126 -10.14 -10.97 -6.51
N LYS A 127 -9.10 -11.64 -5.97
CA LYS A 127 -9.16 -12.23 -4.63
C LYS A 127 -8.94 -11.12 -3.59
N ALA A 128 -9.73 -11.14 -2.52
CA ALA A 128 -9.56 -10.25 -1.38
C ALA A 128 -8.17 -10.40 -0.72
N HIS A 129 -7.74 -9.37 0.02
CA HIS A 129 -6.52 -9.32 0.82
C HIS A 129 -5.21 -9.34 -0.01
N LEU A 130 -5.25 -8.78 -1.22
CA LEU A 130 -4.12 -8.68 -2.14
C LEU A 130 -3.61 -7.24 -2.33
N GLN A 131 -4.12 -6.28 -1.60
CA GLN A 131 -3.81 -4.86 -1.78
C GLN A 131 -2.54 -4.37 -1.06
N SER A 132 -2.01 -5.15 -0.10
CA SER A 132 -0.92 -4.71 0.79
C SER A 132 0.45 -5.29 0.44
N LEU A 133 1.52 -4.57 0.84
CA LEU A 133 2.89 -5.09 0.74
C LEU A 133 3.12 -6.34 1.60
N TYR A 134 2.33 -6.56 2.65
CA TYR A 134 2.35 -7.83 3.37
C TYR A 134 2.01 -9.01 2.44
N SER A 135 0.94 -8.87 1.63
CA SER A 135 0.54 -9.89 0.64
C SER A 135 1.60 -10.10 -0.44
N TYR A 136 2.22 -9.01 -0.89
CA TYR A 136 3.37 -9.06 -1.80
C TYR A 136 4.54 -9.86 -1.21
N LEU A 137 4.97 -9.56 0.01
CA LEU A 137 6.20 -10.10 0.59
C LEU A 137 6.05 -11.53 1.12
N THR A 138 4.83 -11.91 1.51
CA THR A 138 4.52 -13.25 2.06
C THR A 138 3.95 -14.20 1.02
N GLY A 139 3.19 -13.67 0.04
CA GLY A 139 2.43 -14.46 -0.92
C GLY A 139 2.77 -14.20 -2.37
N ASN A 140 3.63 -13.23 -2.70
CA ASN A 140 3.97 -12.82 -4.06
C ASN A 140 2.72 -12.53 -4.92
N LYS A 141 1.72 -11.87 -4.34
CA LYS A 141 0.43 -11.57 -4.98
C LYS A 141 0.03 -10.14 -4.66
N LEU A 142 -0.48 -9.44 -5.67
CA LEU A 142 -1.04 -8.11 -5.53
C LEU A 142 -2.29 -7.96 -6.41
N ASP A 143 -3.26 -7.15 -6.02
CA ASP A 143 -4.29 -6.69 -6.96
C ASP A 143 -3.79 -5.47 -7.77
N CYS A 144 -4.64 -4.90 -8.63
CA CYS A 144 -4.24 -3.80 -9.52
C CYS A 144 -3.74 -2.58 -8.73
N PHE A 145 -4.47 -2.18 -7.69
CA PHE A 145 -4.13 -1.08 -6.78
C PHE A 145 -2.83 -1.38 -6.04
N GLY A 146 -2.72 -2.57 -5.46
CA GLY A 146 -1.56 -3.00 -4.68
C GLY A 146 -0.26 -2.94 -5.49
N VAL A 147 -0.30 -3.26 -6.80
CA VAL A 147 0.87 -3.10 -7.68
C VAL A 147 1.26 -1.64 -7.84
N ALA A 148 0.30 -0.74 -8.12
CA ALA A 148 0.60 0.69 -8.26
C ALA A 148 1.13 1.28 -6.95
N PHE A 149 0.50 0.94 -5.82
CA PHE A 149 0.94 1.34 -4.49
C PHE A 149 2.36 0.83 -4.17
N ALA A 150 2.67 -0.43 -4.50
CA ALA A 150 3.99 -1.00 -4.28
C ALA A 150 5.09 -0.31 -5.09
N VAL A 151 4.79 0.15 -6.31
CA VAL A 151 5.72 0.95 -7.11
C VAL A 151 6.00 2.30 -6.43
N VAL A 152 4.97 2.98 -5.95
CA VAL A 152 5.11 4.25 -5.23
C VAL A 152 5.92 4.09 -3.94
N ALA A 153 5.65 3.04 -3.15
CA ALA A 153 6.43 2.72 -1.95
C ALA A 153 7.90 2.38 -2.28
N ALA A 154 8.17 1.70 -3.40
CA ALA A 154 9.52 1.43 -3.86
C ALA A 154 10.28 2.73 -4.21
N PHE A 155 9.63 3.69 -4.86
CA PHE A 155 10.23 5.00 -5.14
C PHE A 155 10.55 5.79 -3.88
N GLN A 156 9.67 5.73 -2.86
CA GLN A 156 9.95 6.32 -1.56
C GLN A 156 11.21 5.71 -0.90
N VAL A 157 11.39 4.38 -1.02
CA VAL A 157 12.60 3.68 -0.56
C VAL A 157 13.86 4.08 -1.33
N LEU A 158 13.73 4.34 -2.63
CA LEU A 158 14.84 4.82 -3.47
C LEU A 158 15.17 6.30 -3.23
N GLY A 159 14.29 7.03 -2.52
CA GLY A 159 14.50 8.44 -2.16
C GLY A 159 13.91 9.44 -3.14
N TYR A 160 13.05 9.00 -4.06
CA TYR A 160 12.31 9.89 -4.96
C TYR A 160 11.03 10.36 -4.30
N ASN A 161 10.85 11.68 -4.26
CA ASN A 161 9.67 12.32 -3.69
C ASN A 161 8.68 12.78 -4.78
N ASP A 162 9.04 12.68 -6.06
CA ASP A 162 8.23 13.17 -7.18
C ASP A 162 7.25 12.11 -7.73
N VAL A 163 7.43 10.83 -7.40
CA VAL A 163 6.60 9.73 -7.92
C VAL A 163 5.40 9.44 -7.04
N HIS A 164 4.23 9.92 -7.41
CA HIS A 164 3.00 9.81 -6.62
C HIS A 164 1.97 8.87 -7.24
N LEU A 165 1.09 8.34 -6.39
CA LEU A 165 -0.06 7.56 -6.83
C LEU A 165 -1.11 8.45 -7.51
N ALA A 166 -1.67 7.95 -8.60
CA ALA A 166 -2.86 8.51 -9.23
C ALA A 166 -3.98 7.48 -9.25
N LEU A 167 -5.17 7.92 -8.87
CA LEU A 167 -6.35 7.07 -8.71
C LEU A 167 -7.52 7.61 -9.53
N SER A 168 -8.12 6.75 -10.33
CA SER A 168 -9.51 6.92 -10.75
C SER A 168 -10.43 6.10 -9.86
N GLU A 169 -11.71 6.02 -10.23
CA GLU A 169 -12.68 5.19 -9.51
C GLU A 169 -12.46 3.68 -9.69
N ASP A 170 -11.70 3.24 -10.70
CA ASP A 170 -11.52 1.81 -11.05
C ASP A 170 -10.10 1.46 -11.51
N HIS A 171 -9.14 2.39 -11.44
CA HIS A 171 -7.77 2.16 -11.87
C HIS A 171 -6.73 2.99 -11.11
N ALA A 172 -5.50 2.51 -11.12
CA ALA A 172 -4.37 3.15 -10.45
C ALA A 172 -3.13 3.15 -11.34
N TRP A 173 -2.43 4.28 -11.37
CA TRP A 173 -1.15 4.45 -12.06
C TRP A 173 -0.25 5.41 -11.28
N VAL A 174 0.88 5.82 -11.85
CA VAL A 174 1.77 6.80 -11.20
C VAL A 174 1.90 8.09 -12.02
N VAL A 175 2.02 9.20 -11.30
CA VAL A 175 2.51 10.47 -11.84
C VAL A 175 3.91 10.75 -11.30
N PHE A 176 4.75 11.41 -12.09
CA PHE A 176 6.14 11.68 -11.75
C PHE A 176 6.71 12.84 -12.57
N GLY A 177 8.00 13.15 -12.37
CA GLY A 177 8.68 14.21 -13.10
C GLY A 177 8.44 15.59 -12.49
N GLU A 178 8.99 16.62 -13.13
CA GLU A 178 8.86 17.99 -12.65
C GLU A 178 7.38 18.38 -12.57
N ASN A 179 6.94 18.76 -11.36
CA ASN A 179 5.55 19.11 -11.05
C ASN A 179 4.50 18.02 -11.37
N GLY A 180 4.91 16.73 -11.44
CA GLY A 180 3.99 15.63 -11.78
C GLY A 180 3.50 15.67 -13.23
N SER A 181 4.32 16.21 -14.14
CA SER A 181 3.97 16.40 -15.56
C SER A 181 3.94 15.10 -16.37
N GLU A 182 4.54 14.02 -15.87
CA GLU A 182 4.53 12.72 -16.53
C GLU A 182 3.60 11.72 -15.85
N THR A 183 3.02 10.82 -16.64
CA THR A 183 2.22 9.69 -16.16
C THR A 183 2.78 8.39 -16.71
N ALA A 184 2.64 7.29 -15.98
CA ALA A 184 2.95 5.96 -16.49
C ALA A 184 2.01 4.91 -15.91
N GLU A 185 1.51 4.06 -16.80
CA GLU A 185 0.90 2.79 -16.43
C GLU A 185 1.93 1.91 -15.72
N VAL A 186 1.57 1.31 -14.59
CA VAL A 186 2.47 0.43 -13.82
C VAL A 186 1.84 -0.90 -13.44
N THR A 187 0.55 -1.05 -13.72
CA THR A 187 -0.26 -2.23 -13.42
C THR A 187 -1.13 -2.62 -14.62
N TRP A 188 -1.89 -3.70 -14.50
CA TRP A 188 -2.91 -4.06 -15.49
C TRP A 188 -4.24 -3.37 -15.19
N HIS A 189 -5.08 -3.25 -16.22
CA HIS A 189 -6.49 -2.95 -16.05
C HIS A 189 -7.35 -3.99 -16.77
N GLY A 190 -8.37 -4.52 -16.08
CA GLY A 190 -9.28 -5.54 -16.61
C GLY A 190 -8.63 -6.88 -16.96
N LYS A 191 -9.26 -7.62 -17.90
CA LYS A 191 -8.88 -8.98 -18.31
C LYS A 191 -8.15 -9.06 -19.66
N GLY A 192 -7.73 -7.91 -20.20
CA GLY A 192 -7.01 -7.83 -21.47
C GLY A 192 -5.56 -8.32 -21.37
N ASN A 193 -5.00 -8.76 -22.50
CA ASN A 193 -3.61 -9.24 -22.60
C ASN A 193 -2.60 -8.14 -22.97
N GLU A 194 -3.03 -6.89 -23.13
CA GLU A 194 -2.14 -5.78 -23.46
C GLU A 194 -1.39 -5.29 -22.22
N ASP A 195 -0.07 -5.51 -22.19
CA ASP A 195 0.81 -4.90 -21.19
C ASP A 195 1.06 -3.44 -21.57
N LYS A 196 0.34 -2.53 -20.91
CA LYS A 196 0.48 -1.08 -21.09
C LYS A 196 1.55 -0.47 -20.18
N ARG A 197 2.22 -1.25 -19.33
CA ARG A 197 3.16 -0.71 -18.33
C ARG A 197 4.29 0.09 -18.98
N GLY A 198 4.57 1.27 -18.43
CA GLY A 198 5.54 2.26 -18.92
C GLY A 198 4.97 3.25 -19.93
N GLN A 199 3.82 2.95 -20.54
CA GLN A 199 3.16 3.87 -21.47
C GLN A 199 2.53 5.03 -20.70
N PRO A 200 2.50 6.25 -21.28
CA PRO A 200 1.76 7.35 -20.70
C PRO A 200 0.26 7.08 -20.75
N VAL A 201 -0.46 7.64 -19.79
CA VAL A 201 -1.92 7.72 -19.87
C VAL A 201 -2.25 8.83 -20.88
N GLY A 202 -2.52 8.44 -22.13
CA GLY A 202 -2.63 9.36 -23.27
C GLY A 202 -3.82 10.32 -23.19
N LEU A 203 -3.61 11.57 -23.61
CA LEU A 203 -4.59 12.66 -23.54
C LEU A 203 -5.94 12.32 -24.21
N GLU A 204 -5.89 11.68 -25.38
CA GLU A 204 -7.09 11.27 -26.13
C GLU A 204 -7.94 10.25 -25.36
N VAL A 205 -7.30 9.40 -24.54
CA VAL A 205 -7.97 8.41 -23.71
C VAL A 205 -8.46 9.04 -22.41
N THR A 206 -7.68 9.95 -21.83
CA THR A 206 -8.08 10.64 -20.60
C THR A 206 -9.33 11.47 -20.80
N GLU A 207 -9.46 12.22 -21.91
CA GLU A 207 -10.53 13.22 -22.10
C GLU A 207 -11.94 12.64 -22.33
N LYS A 208 -12.08 11.33 -22.57
CA LYS A 208 -13.36 10.71 -22.95
C LYS A 208 -13.70 9.44 -22.18
N SER A 209 -12.81 9.00 -21.30
CA SER A 209 -12.97 7.74 -20.57
C SER A 209 -13.27 7.98 -19.11
N TRP A 210 -14.32 7.33 -18.60
CA TRP A 210 -14.59 7.24 -17.16
C TRP A 210 -13.42 6.62 -16.40
N LEU A 211 -12.71 5.66 -17.02
CA LEU A 211 -11.57 4.98 -16.41
C LEU A 211 -10.45 5.93 -15.98
N TYR A 212 -10.33 7.10 -16.63
CA TYR A 212 -9.35 8.14 -16.30
C TYR A 212 -10.03 9.47 -15.94
N LEU A 213 -11.33 9.42 -15.62
CA LEU A 213 -12.16 10.53 -15.14
C LEU A 213 -12.06 11.81 -15.96
N CYS A 214 -12.01 11.74 -17.30
CA CYS A 214 -11.87 12.95 -18.12
C CYS A 214 -10.63 13.80 -17.76
N GLY A 215 -9.55 13.15 -17.27
CA GLY A 215 -8.35 13.82 -16.75
C GLY A 215 -8.46 14.37 -15.32
N GLN A 216 -9.54 14.09 -14.61
CA GLN A 216 -9.81 14.55 -13.23
C GLN A 216 -9.50 13.47 -12.17
N ALA A 217 -8.49 12.65 -12.44
CA ALA A 217 -8.03 11.65 -11.48
C ALA A 217 -7.50 12.30 -10.19
N VAL A 218 -7.65 11.58 -9.09
CA VAL A 218 -7.08 12.00 -7.80
C VAL A 218 -5.57 11.79 -7.86
N ILE A 219 -4.81 12.89 -7.79
CA ILE A 219 -3.36 12.85 -7.65
C ILE A 219 -3.01 12.96 -6.18
N CYS A 220 -2.49 11.87 -5.62
CA CYS A 220 -2.28 11.75 -4.18
C CYS A 220 -1.03 12.51 -3.72
N THR A 221 -1.12 13.16 -2.56
CA THR A 221 0.07 13.44 -1.71
C THR A 221 0.48 12.18 -0.94
N ARG A 222 1.56 12.24 -0.15
CA ARG A 222 1.97 11.11 0.71
C ARG A 222 0.90 10.71 1.70
N GLU A 223 0.23 11.69 2.28
CA GLU A 223 -0.84 11.49 3.26
C GLU A 223 -2.09 10.92 2.58
N MET A 224 -2.40 11.36 1.34
CA MET A 224 -3.49 10.77 0.56
C MET A 224 -3.19 9.34 0.11
N GLU A 225 -1.93 8.96 -0.08
CA GLU A 225 -1.56 7.55 -0.33
C GLU A 225 -1.79 6.68 0.91
N VAL A 226 -1.57 7.21 2.10
CA VAL A 226 -2.00 6.56 3.36
C VAL A 226 -3.52 6.45 3.39
N SER A 227 -4.25 7.52 3.04
CA SER A 227 -5.72 7.49 2.93
C SER A 227 -6.22 6.43 1.96
N ALA A 228 -5.59 6.30 0.79
CA ALA A 228 -5.94 5.29 -0.21
C ALA A 228 -5.72 3.87 0.31
N MET A 229 -4.58 3.63 0.98
CA MET A 229 -4.28 2.33 1.60
C MET A 229 -5.26 1.99 2.74
N VAL A 230 -5.61 2.95 3.60
CA VAL A 230 -6.60 2.75 4.67
C VAL A 230 -7.99 2.49 4.07
N SER A 231 -8.37 3.19 3.01
CA SER A 231 -9.63 2.94 2.29
C SER A 231 -9.65 1.55 1.65
N GLY A 232 -8.49 1.04 1.24
CA GLY A 232 -8.32 -0.31 0.69
C GLY A 232 -8.32 -1.44 1.72
N ILE A 233 -8.41 -1.16 3.03
CA ILE A 233 -8.59 -2.20 4.05
C ILE A 233 -9.84 -3.02 3.73
N ASN A 234 -9.71 -4.34 3.81
CA ASN A 234 -10.81 -5.26 3.53
C ASN A 234 -11.18 -6.06 4.79
N PRO A 235 -12.28 -5.69 5.49
CA PRO A 235 -12.74 -6.41 6.67
C PRO A 235 -13.32 -7.80 6.38
N SER A 236 -13.63 -8.14 5.13
CA SER A 236 -14.35 -9.38 4.81
C SER A 236 -13.54 -10.64 5.10
N ILE A 237 -14.17 -11.59 5.78
CA ILE A 237 -13.65 -12.92 6.10
C ILE A 237 -14.19 -13.92 5.08
N THR A 238 -15.50 -13.82 4.83
CA THR A 238 -16.22 -14.55 3.79
C THR A 238 -17.16 -13.58 3.08
N VAL A 239 -17.87 -14.07 2.06
CA VAL A 239 -18.88 -13.28 1.34
C VAL A 239 -20.05 -12.79 2.21
N THR A 240 -20.21 -13.29 3.44
CA THR A 240 -21.31 -12.93 4.35
C THR A 240 -20.85 -12.59 5.76
N LEU A 241 -19.54 -12.48 5.99
CA LEU A 241 -18.98 -12.25 7.33
C LEU A 241 -17.79 -11.30 7.24
N ASP A 242 -17.85 -10.23 8.04
CA ASP A 242 -16.76 -9.27 8.20
C ASP A 242 -16.13 -9.36 9.60
N SER A 243 -14.89 -8.92 9.69
CA SER A 243 -14.15 -8.72 10.94
C SER A 243 -14.51 -7.35 11.53
N SER A 244 -15.28 -7.34 12.62
CA SER A 244 -15.63 -6.12 13.34
C SER A 244 -14.40 -5.32 13.78
N GLU A 245 -13.34 -6.01 14.19
CA GLU A 245 -12.11 -5.43 14.68
C GLU A 245 -11.36 -4.72 13.55
N MET A 246 -11.37 -5.31 12.34
CA MET A 246 -10.77 -4.69 11.17
C MET A 246 -11.60 -3.50 10.67
N GLY A 247 -12.93 -3.61 10.69
CA GLY A 247 -13.84 -2.51 10.34
C GLY A 247 -13.70 -1.32 11.30
N ASN A 248 -13.62 -1.57 12.61
CA ASN A 248 -13.38 -0.52 13.61
C ASN A 248 -12.01 0.13 13.43
N LEU A 249 -10.95 -0.66 13.21
CA LEU A 249 -9.62 -0.11 12.92
C LEU A 249 -9.62 0.77 11.67
N GLN A 250 -10.29 0.34 10.58
CA GLN A 250 -10.43 1.16 9.38
C GLN A 250 -11.16 2.47 9.69
N GLN A 251 -12.26 2.41 10.44
CA GLN A 251 -13.02 3.59 10.83
C GLN A 251 -12.19 4.57 11.66
N ASP A 252 -11.45 4.10 12.66
CA ASP A 252 -10.61 4.94 13.52
C ASP A 252 -9.49 5.61 12.73
N LEU A 253 -8.84 4.88 11.81
CA LEU A 253 -7.82 5.42 10.92
C LEU A 253 -8.40 6.47 9.96
N LEU A 254 -9.60 6.24 9.40
CA LEU A 254 -10.27 7.22 8.54
C LEU A 254 -10.65 8.49 9.31
N TRP A 255 -11.09 8.38 10.57
CA TRP A 255 -11.33 9.56 11.41
C TRP A 255 -10.04 10.33 11.69
N ALA A 256 -8.94 9.63 12.02
CA ALA A 256 -7.65 10.28 12.22
C ALA A 256 -7.18 11.05 10.96
N LEU A 257 -7.39 10.48 9.77
CA LEU A 257 -7.10 11.12 8.49
C LEU A 257 -8.04 12.30 8.21
N TYR A 258 -9.32 12.17 8.55
CA TYR A 258 -10.32 13.23 8.42
C TYR A 258 -9.96 14.45 9.27
N ASP A 259 -9.67 14.25 10.55
CA ASP A 259 -9.34 15.30 11.50
C ASP A 259 -8.07 16.07 11.09
N LYS A 260 -7.13 15.38 10.45
CA LYS A 260 -5.92 15.97 9.86
C LYS A 260 -6.11 16.54 8.46
N GLN A 261 -7.34 16.54 7.93
CA GLN A 261 -7.73 17.07 6.62
C GLN A 261 -7.11 16.34 5.42
N HIS A 262 -6.68 15.08 5.59
CA HIS A 262 -6.12 14.25 4.52
C HIS A 262 -7.19 13.55 3.65
N LEU A 263 -8.47 13.81 3.92
CA LEU A 263 -9.65 13.33 3.16
C LEU A 263 -10.46 14.47 2.50
N LYS A 264 -9.86 15.66 2.35
CA LYS A 264 -10.55 16.84 1.81
C LYS A 264 -10.79 16.79 0.30
N LYS A 265 -9.94 16.07 -0.42
CA LYS A 265 -10.01 15.84 -1.87
C LYS A 265 -10.42 14.40 -2.11
#